data_AF-A0A843GJ59-F1
#
_entry.id   AF-A0A843GJ59-F1
#
_cell.length_a   1.000
_cell.length_b   1.000
_cell.length_c   1.000
_cell.angle_alpha   90.00
_cell.angle_beta   90.00
_cell.angle_gamma   90.00
#
_symmetry.space_group_name_H-M   'P 1'
#
loop_
_entity.id
_entity.type
_entity.pdbx_description
1 polymer ?
#
loop_
_entity_poly.entity_id
_entity_poly.type
_entity_poly.pdbx_seq_one_letter_code
_entity_poly.pdbx_strand_id
1 'polypeptide(L)'
;YPCYRFVGMDEYIMGNVYDEPSMEDLEKSEAWEKLMEFKSFVDEDCADCKFIKFCRGGCPYNGIVATQSPRAVDPQCEAYMMIFGEVSRRANEDFKKNAMAAFGGAPRVRKEGEPFSIMDLMTKM
;
A
#
# COMPACT_ATOMS: atom_id res chain seq x y z
N TYR A 1 1.57 -17.32 12.97
CA TYR A 1 2.33 -16.11 12.62
C TYR A 1 1.53 -15.26 11.67
N PRO A 2 1.59 -13.91 11.78
CA PRO A 2 0.82 -13.01 10.92
C PRO A 2 1.24 -13.00 9.44
N CYS A 3 2.52 -13.21 9.19
CA CYS A 3 3.12 -13.22 7.85
C CYS A 3 4.43 -14.00 7.90
N TYR A 4 4.88 -14.51 6.75
CA TYR A 4 6.13 -15.30 6.64
C TYR A 4 7.36 -14.58 7.19
N ARG A 5 7.40 -13.24 7.13
CA ARG A 5 8.54 -12.44 7.61
C ARG A 5 8.71 -12.50 9.14
N PHE A 6 7.65 -12.79 9.88
CA PHE A 6 7.67 -12.92 11.34
C PHE A 6 7.99 -14.34 11.82
N VAL A 7 8.17 -15.31 10.92
CA VAL A 7 8.47 -16.70 11.31
C VAL A 7 9.84 -16.75 12.01
N GLY A 8 9.88 -17.37 13.18
CA GLY A 8 11.07 -17.44 14.05
C GLY A 8 11.18 -16.31 15.07
N MET A 9 10.16 -15.44 15.15
CA MET A 9 10.01 -14.46 16.21
C MET A 9 8.88 -14.91 17.15
N ASP A 10 9.24 -15.47 18.31
CA ASP A 10 8.28 -16.12 19.21
C ASP A 10 7.16 -15.19 19.66
N GLU A 11 7.44 -13.89 19.81
CA GLU A 11 6.47 -12.85 20.16
C GLU A 11 5.43 -12.56 19.05
N TYR A 12 5.58 -13.19 17.89
CA TYR A 12 4.62 -13.15 16.78
C TYR A 12 3.95 -14.51 16.51
N ILE A 13 4.07 -15.48 17.42
CA ILE A 13 3.26 -16.69 17.37
C ILE A 13 1.81 -16.33 17.70
N MET A 14 0.88 -16.75 16.84
CA MET A 14 -0.56 -16.48 17.03
C MET A 14 -1.33 -17.67 17.61
N GLY A 15 -0.73 -18.86 17.58
CA GLY A 15 -1.38 -20.13 17.90
C GLY A 15 -0.81 -21.27 17.05
N ASN A 16 -1.36 -22.47 17.23
CA ASN A 16 -0.98 -23.68 16.51
C ASN A 16 -2.21 -24.29 15.83
N VAL A 17 -2.06 -24.68 14.55
CA VAL A 17 -3.15 -25.28 13.77
C VAL A 17 -3.62 -26.63 14.30
N TYR A 18 -2.75 -27.35 15.04
CA TYR A 18 -3.09 -28.61 15.68
C TYR A 18 -4.23 -28.46 16.70
N ASP A 19 -4.32 -27.29 17.34
CA ASP A 19 -5.32 -27.00 18.37
C ASP A 19 -6.66 -26.54 17.77
N GLU A 20 -6.79 -26.56 16.43
CA GLU A 20 -7.98 -26.13 15.68
C GLU A 20 -8.54 -24.75 16.12
N PRO A 21 -7.70 -23.70 16.26
CA PRO A 21 -8.14 -22.42 16.80
C PRO A 21 -9.15 -21.75 15.87
N SER A 22 -10.16 -21.11 16.47
CA SER A 22 -11.01 -20.18 15.73
C SER A 22 -10.26 -18.88 15.41
N MET A 23 -10.80 -18.06 14.51
CA MET A 23 -10.24 -16.72 14.29
C MET A 23 -10.26 -15.89 15.58
N GLU A 24 -11.34 -15.95 16.35
CA GLU A 24 -11.45 -15.25 17.63
C GLU A 24 -10.36 -15.67 18.63
N ASP A 25 -9.88 -16.91 18.56
CA ASP A 25 -8.77 -17.37 19.40
C ASP A 25 -7.42 -16.81 18.94
N LEU A 26 -7.21 -16.72 17.62
CA LEU A 26 -6.00 -16.11 17.05
C LEU A 26 -5.93 -14.60 17.31
N GLU A 27 -7.08 -13.92 17.35
CA GLU A 27 -7.18 -12.48 17.63
C GLU A 27 -6.80 -12.11 19.07
N LYS A 28 -6.82 -13.08 20.00
CA LYS A 28 -6.38 -12.90 21.40
C LYS A 28 -4.86 -12.95 21.57
N SER A 29 -4.10 -13.24 20.50
CA SER A 29 -2.64 -13.33 20.58
C SER A 29 -1.97 -11.96 20.70
N GLU A 30 -0.87 -11.87 21.44
CA GLU A 30 -0.06 -10.64 21.52
C GLU A 30 0.40 -10.17 20.13
N ALA A 31 0.65 -11.11 19.21
CA ALA A 31 0.99 -10.84 17.83
C ALA A 31 -0.12 -10.05 17.10
N TRP A 32 -1.39 -10.40 17.34
CA TRP A 32 -2.52 -9.68 16.79
C TRP A 32 -2.63 -8.27 17.38
N GLU A 33 -2.49 -8.14 18.70
CA GLU A 33 -2.52 -6.84 19.39
C GLU A 33 -1.48 -5.88 18.81
N LYS A 34 -0.24 -6.33 18.59
CA LYS A 34 0.83 -5.51 17.97
C LYS A 34 0.46 -5.02 16.57
N LEU A 35 -0.23 -5.82 15.77
CA LEU A 35 -0.68 -5.42 14.43
C LEU A 35 -1.85 -4.46 14.48
N MET A 36 -2.76 -4.62 15.44
CA MET A 36 -3.85 -3.67 15.67
C MET A 36 -3.32 -2.33 16.17
N GLU A 37 -2.27 -2.34 17.01
CA GLU A 37 -1.57 -1.12 17.42
C GLU A 37 -0.86 -0.45 16.24
N PHE A 38 -0.16 -1.20 15.39
CA PHE A 38 0.41 -0.68 14.13
C PHE A 38 -0.67 -0.03 13.26
N LYS A 39 -1.80 -0.72 13.05
CA LYS A 39 -2.92 -0.19 12.28
C LYS A 39 -3.45 1.12 12.88
N SER A 40 -3.65 1.16 14.20
CA SER A 40 -4.20 2.34 14.89
C SER A 40 -3.22 3.51 14.81
N PHE A 41 -1.92 3.25 15.00
CA PHE A 41 -0.88 4.26 14.85
C PHE A 41 -0.83 4.82 13.42
N VAL A 42 -0.93 3.96 12.41
CA VAL A 42 -0.99 4.39 11.00
C VAL A 42 -2.23 5.24 10.73
N ASP A 43 -3.40 4.85 11.26
CA ASP A 43 -4.65 5.60 11.10
C ASP A 43 -4.53 7.02 11.69
N GLU A 44 -3.73 7.21 12.76
CA GLU A 44 -3.42 8.51 13.39
C GLU A 44 -2.30 9.28 12.66
N ASP A 45 -1.11 8.70 12.55
CA ASP A 45 0.12 9.34 12.05
C ASP A 45 0.02 9.69 10.56
N CYS A 46 -0.69 8.87 9.79
CA CYS A 46 -0.86 9.07 8.35
C CYS A 46 -2.21 9.69 7.96
N ALA A 47 -3.00 10.21 8.91
CA ALA A 47 -4.37 10.69 8.68
C ALA A 47 -4.48 11.71 7.53
N ASP A 48 -3.52 12.64 7.44
CA ASP A 48 -3.48 13.70 6.43
C ASP A 48 -2.66 13.32 5.17
N CYS A 49 -2.14 12.09 5.10
CA CYS A 49 -1.35 11.65 3.96
C CYS A 49 -2.26 11.41 2.75
N LYS A 50 -2.00 12.15 1.65
CA LYS A 50 -2.75 12.01 0.37
C LYS A 50 -2.75 10.60 -0.23
N PHE A 51 -1.83 9.73 0.19
CA PHE A 51 -1.68 8.36 -0.31
C PHE A 51 -2.10 7.27 0.68
N ILE A 52 -2.67 7.62 1.84
CA ILE A 52 -3.01 6.64 2.87
C ILE A 52 -3.95 5.52 2.36
N LYS A 53 -4.85 5.85 1.44
CA LYS A 53 -5.77 4.89 0.81
C LYS A 53 -5.06 3.78 0.02
N PHE A 54 -3.84 4.04 -0.45
CA PHE A 54 -3.01 3.09 -1.19
C PHE A 54 -1.95 2.45 -0.31
N CYS A 55 -1.23 3.27 0.47
CA CYS A 55 -0.07 2.83 1.24
C CYS A 55 -0.44 2.09 2.52
N ARG A 56 -1.47 2.56 3.25
CA ARG A 56 -1.91 1.99 4.54
C ARG A 56 -0.77 1.79 5.55
N GLY A 57 0.18 2.71 5.58
CA GLY A 57 1.36 2.64 6.47
C GLY A 57 2.49 1.71 5.99
N GLY A 58 2.33 1.05 4.84
CA GLY A 58 3.32 0.14 4.26
C GLY A 58 3.35 -1.23 4.95
N CYS A 59 4.51 -1.88 5.00
CA CYS A 59 4.67 -3.21 5.59
C CYS A 59 4.82 -3.12 7.13
N PRO A 60 3.94 -3.75 7.92
CA PRO A 60 4.07 -3.79 9.38
C PRO A 60 5.41 -4.37 9.83
N TYR A 61 5.89 -5.44 9.18
CA TYR A 61 7.19 -6.05 9.52
C TYR A 61 8.34 -5.05 9.41
N ASN A 62 8.42 -4.29 8.32
CA ASN A 62 9.53 -3.35 8.11
C ASN A 62 9.50 -2.24 9.17
N GLY A 63 8.33 -1.65 9.42
CA GLY A 63 8.18 -0.61 10.43
C GLY A 63 8.53 -1.12 11.83
N ILE A 64 7.97 -2.28 12.20
CA ILE A 64 8.14 -2.81 13.56
C ILE A 64 9.57 -3.27 13.82
N VAL A 65 10.20 -3.98 12.89
CA VAL A 65 11.58 -4.45 13.10
C VAL A 65 12.58 -3.29 13.07
N ALA A 66 12.37 -2.28 12.21
CA ALA A 66 13.26 -1.13 12.13
C ALA A 66 13.21 -0.24 13.38
N THR A 67 12.05 -0.13 14.02
CA THR A 67 11.82 0.76 15.17
C THR A 67 11.74 0.02 16.50
N GLN A 68 11.70 -1.31 16.47
CA GLN A 68 11.41 -2.18 17.61
C GLN A 68 10.08 -1.85 18.32
N SER A 69 9.11 -1.31 17.58
CA SER A 69 7.83 -0.86 18.12
C SER A 69 6.67 -1.06 17.13
N PRO A 70 5.48 -1.49 17.59
CA PRO A 70 4.24 -1.47 16.79
C PRO A 70 3.79 -0.05 16.40
N ARG A 71 4.18 0.99 17.14
CA ARG A 71 3.92 2.40 16.78
C ARG A 71 4.92 2.88 15.72
N ALA A 72 4.75 2.39 14.50
CA ALA A 72 5.67 2.64 13.40
C ALA A 72 4.95 2.75 12.05
N VAL A 73 5.65 3.30 11.07
CA VAL A 73 5.31 3.24 9.64
C VAL A 73 6.47 2.56 8.90
N ASP A 74 6.20 2.03 7.71
CA ASP A 74 7.24 1.46 6.87
C ASP A 74 8.32 2.53 6.53
N PRO A 75 9.63 2.24 6.75
CA PRO A 75 10.72 3.16 6.46
C PRO A 75 10.77 3.61 4.99
N GLN A 76 10.14 2.88 4.07
CA GLN A 76 10.03 3.24 2.66
C GLN A 76 8.96 4.31 2.37
N CYS A 77 8.35 4.94 3.38
CA CYS A 77 7.33 5.99 3.23
C CYS A 77 7.72 7.09 2.21
N GLU A 78 8.95 7.60 2.26
CA GLU A 78 9.42 8.63 1.32
C GLU A 78 9.41 8.12 -0.13
N ALA A 79 9.87 6.89 -0.35
CA ALA A 79 9.84 6.27 -1.66
C ALA A 79 8.42 6.09 -2.19
N TYR A 80 7.48 5.68 -1.33
CA TYR A 80 6.06 5.59 -1.70
C TYR A 80 5.50 6.95 -2.11
N MET A 81 5.80 8.01 -1.36
CA MET A 81 5.35 9.36 -1.71
C MET A 81 5.91 9.84 -3.05
N MET A 82 7.18 9.57 -3.34
CA MET A 82 7.81 9.91 -4.62
C MET A 82 7.16 9.14 -5.78
N ILE A 83 7.03 7.82 -5.65
CA ILE A 83 6.50 6.95 -6.70
C ILE A 83 5.03 7.27 -6.95
N PHE A 84 4.19 7.29 -5.91
CA PHE A 84 2.77 7.58 -6.06
C PHE A 84 2.53 9.02 -6.52
N GLY A 85 3.39 9.96 -6.11
CA GLY A 85 3.41 11.32 -6.62
C GLY A 85 3.62 11.37 -8.13
N GLU A 86 4.64 10.68 -8.61
CA GLU A 86 4.97 10.66 -10.04
C GLU A 86 3.92 9.92 -10.87
N VAL A 87 3.44 8.76 -10.40
CA VAL A 87 2.37 8.02 -11.06
C VAL A 87 1.09 8.85 -11.14
N SER A 88 0.70 9.49 -10.04
CA SER A 88 -0.49 10.35 -9.98
C SER A 88 -0.35 11.55 -10.92
N ARG A 89 0.84 12.17 -10.96
CA ARG A 89 1.14 13.28 -11.87
C ARG A 89 1.01 12.84 -13.33
N ARG A 90 1.62 11.71 -13.72
CA ARG A 90 1.53 11.18 -15.08
C ARG A 90 0.10 10.83 -15.46
N ALA A 91 -0.63 10.13 -14.59
CA ALA A 91 -2.02 9.79 -14.81
C ALA A 91 -2.91 11.03 -15.00
N ASN A 92 -2.72 12.07 -14.19
CA ASN A 92 -3.44 13.32 -14.33
C ASN A 92 -3.09 14.06 -15.62
N GLU A 93 -1.81 14.08 -16.01
CA GLU A 93 -1.39 14.70 -17.28
C GLU A 93 -1.93 13.94 -18.49
N ASP A 94 -1.94 12.61 -18.45
CA ASP A 94 -2.52 11.79 -19.50
C ASP A 94 -4.04 11.97 -19.58
N PHE A 95 -4.72 12.01 -18.43
CA PHE A 95 -6.15 12.31 -18.38
C PHE A 95 -6.44 13.69 -18.98
N LYS A 96 -5.72 14.75 -18.59
CA LYS A 96 -5.90 16.10 -19.17
C LYS A 96 -5.71 16.11 -20.69
N LYS A 97 -4.66 15.45 -21.18
CA LYS A 97 -4.35 15.40 -22.62
C LYS A 97 -5.41 14.64 -23.42
N ASN A 98 -6.03 13.63 -22.81
CA ASN A 98 -7.05 12.80 -23.46
C ASN A 98 -8.49 13.24 -23.14
N ALA A 99 -8.70 14.12 -22.17
CA ALA A 99 -10.02 14.66 -21.83
C ALA A 99 -10.67 15.36 -23.01
N MET A 100 -9.89 16.04 -23.86
CA MET A 100 -10.41 16.62 -25.12
C MET A 100 -11.01 15.55 -26.05
N ALA A 101 -10.45 14.35 -26.11
CA ALA A 101 -10.99 13.26 -26.91
C ALA A 101 -12.32 12.72 -26.35
N ALA A 102 -12.46 12.72 -25.02
CA ALA A 102 -13.69 12.30 -24.34
C ALA A 102 -14.87 13.29 -24.52
N PHE A 103 -14.59 14.55 -24.88
CA PHE A 103 -15.60 15.59 -25.15
C PHE A 103 -15.74 15.94 -26.65
N GLY A 104 -15.47 14.98 -27.54
CA GLY A 104 -15.69 15.12 -28.99
C GLY A 104 -14.53 15.73 -29.79
N GLY A 105 -13.37 15.92 -29.15
CA GLY A 105 -12.11 16.21 -29.84
C GLY A 105 -11.52 14.96 -30.50
N ALA A 106 -10.61 15.14 -31.46
CA ALA A 106 -9.93 14.03 -32.11
C ALA A 106 -9.07 13.22 -31.09
N PRO A 107 -9.07 11.87 -31.16
CA PRO A 107 -8.18 11.06 -30.34
C PRO A 107 -6.72 11.46 -30.55
N ARG A 108 -5.96 11.62 -29.48
CA ARG A 108 -4.52 11.89 -29.59
C ARG A 108 -3.83 10.63 -30.09
N VAL A 109 -3.17 10.72 -31.25
CA VAL A 109 -2.29 9.67 -31.77
C VAL A 109 -0.93 9.80 -31.09
N ARG A 110 -0.51 8.74 -30.38
CA ARG A 110 0.82 8.66 -29.75
C ARG A 110 1.91 8.84 -30.80
N LYS A 111 2.90 9.70 -30.52
CA LYS A 111 4.07 9.89 -31.39
C LYS A 111 5.16 8.86 -31.08
N GLU A 112 5.96 8.54 -32.09
CA GLU A 112 7.11 7.63 -31.93
C GLU A 112 8.12 8.22 -30.93
N GLY A 113 8.56 7.43 -29.96
CA GLY A 113 9.42 7.86 -28.86
C GLY A 113 8.70 8.37 -27.60
N GLU A 114 7.38 8.61 -27.63
CA GLU A 114 6.63 8.93 -26.41
C GLU A 114 6.40 7.66 -25.55
N PRO A 115 6.56 7.72 -24.22
CA PRO A 115 6.21 6.60 -23.35
C PRO A 115 4.70 6.27 -23.46
N PHE A 116 4.35 4.99 -23.33
CA PHE A 116 2.95 4.56 -23.34
C PHE A 116 2.20 5.14 -22.12
N SER A 117 1.03 5.73 -22.37
CA SER A 117 0.08 6.11 -21.33
C SER A 117 -0.78 4.93 -20.90
N ILE A 118 -1.42 5.04 -19.73
CA ILE A 118 -2.41 4.05 -19.27
C ILE A 118 -3.57 3.94 -20.28
N MET A 119 -3.98 5.05 -20.90
CA MET A 119 -5.03 5.05 -21.92
C MET A 119 -4.63 4.31 -23.20
N ASP A 120 -3.35 4.38 -23.60
CA ASP A 120 -2.84 3.61 -24.76
C ASP A 120 -2.90 2.10 -24.52
N LEU A 121 -2.82 1.65 -23.27
CA LEU A 121 -2.97 0.25 -22.90
C LEU A 121 -4.44 -0.16 -22.84
N MET A 122 -5.32 0.69 -22.28
CA MET A 122 -6.75 0.42 -22.17
C MET A 122 -7.48 0.36 -23.53
N THR A 123 -6.98 1.09 -24.54
CA THR A 123 -7.56 1.12 -25.90
C THR A 123 -7.02 0.02 -26.82
N LYS A 124 -6.07 -0.79 -26.34
CA LYS A 124 -5.47 -1.92 -27.09
C LYS A 124 -6.07 -3.29 -26.73
N MET A 125 -7.02 -3.36 -25.80
CA MET A 125 -7.84 -4.55 -25.54
C MET A 125 -9.13 -4.47 -26.35
#